data_AF-A0A9E2AVE3-F1
#
_entry.id   AF-A0A9E2AVE3-F1
#
_cell.length_a   1.000
_cell.length_b   1.000
_cell.length_c   1.000
_cell.angle_alpha   90.00
_cell.angle_beta   90.00
_cell.angle_gamma   90.00
#
_symmetry.space_group_name_H-M   'P 1'
#
loop_
_entity.id
_entity.type
_entity.pdbx_description
1 polymer ?
#
loop_
_entity_poly.entity_id
_entity_poly.type
_entity_poly.pdbx_seq_one_letter_code
_entity_poly.pdbx_strand_id
1 'polypeptide(L)' 'MTIKLLAIGKTDSVSLQDLIRTYHNRLMHYVRFELEIIPDI' A
#
# COMPACT_ATOMS: atom_id res chain seq x y z
N MET A 1 11.66 -13.20 -1.90
CA MET A 1 11.89 -11.76 -2.16
C MET A 1 10.95 -10.97 -1.26
N THR A 2 11.39 -9.82 -0.76
CA THR A 2 10.55 -8.91 0.05
C THR A 2 10.45 -7.59 -0.71
N ILE A 3 9.24 -7.08 -0.89
CA ILE A 3 8.98 -5.77 -1.51
C ILE A 3 8.44 -4.86 -0.42
N LYS A 4 9.12 -3.74 -0.20
CA LYS A 4 8.68 -2.69 0.73
C LYS A 4 8.37 -1.43 -0.07
N LEU A 5 7.12 -0.98 0.00
CA LEU A 5 6.65 0.28 -0.60
C LEU A 5 6.57 1.35 0.49
N LEU A 6 7.35 2.41 0.32
CA LEU A 6 7.31 3.60 1.16
C LEU A 6 6.49 4.67 0.44
N ALA A 7 5.41 5.14 1.05
CA ALA A 7 4.57 6.21 0.54
C ALA A 7 4.63 7.42 1.48
N ILE A 8 4.48 8.63 0.94
CA ILE A 8 4.40 9.87 1.72
C ILE A 8 2.97 10.40 1.63
N GLY A 9 2.37 10.65 2.79
CA GLY A 9 0.97 11.05 2.90
C GLY A 9 0.00 9.94 2.53
N LYS A 10 -1.26 10.10 2.92
CA LYS A 10 -2.36 9.23 2.49
C LYS A 10 -3.14 9.91 1.37
N THR A 11 -3.73 9.12 0.49
CA THR A 11 -4.75 9.64 -0.43
C THR A 11 -6.08 9.77 0.31
N ASP A 12 -6.79 10.88 0.14
CA ASP A 12 -8.14 11.07 0.69
C ASP A 12 -9.23 10.51 -0.24
N SER A 13 -8.85 10.05 -1.43
CA SER A 13 -9.78 9.41 -2.37
C SER A 13 -10.15 8.00 -1.89
N VAL A 14 -11.41 7.82 -1.48
CA VAL A 14 -11.97 6.54 -1.03
C VAL A 14 -11.81 5.44 -2.08
N SER A 15 -12.07 5.76 -3.35
CA SER A 15 -11.95 4.80 -4.45
C SER A 15 -10.52 4.32 -4.66
N LEU A 16 -9.52 5.17 -4.46
CA LEU A 16 -8.11 4.75 -4.49
C LEU A 16 -7.74 3.88 -3.29
N GLN A 17 -8.23 4.18 -2.09
CA GLN A 17 -7.98 3.36 -0.91
C GLN A 17 -8.50 1.93 -1.08
N ASP A 18 -9.71 1.76 -1.64
CA ASP A 18 -10.29 0.44 -1.91
C ASP A 18 -9.49 -0.33 -2.97
N LEU A 19 -9.04 0.36 -4.02
CA LEU A 19 -8.20 -0.23 -5.05
C LEU A 19 -6.86 -0.70 -4.48
N ILE A 20 -6.19 0.16 -3.70
CA ILE A 20 -4.91 -0.15 -3.03
C ILE A 20 -5.09 -1.37 -2.12
N ARG A 21 -6.13 -1.41 -1.29
CA ARG A 21 -6.42 -2.55 -0.40
C ARG A 21 -6.59 -3.85 -1.18
N THR A 22 -7.30 -3.80 -2.32
CA THR A 22 -7.56 -4.96 -3.17
C THR A 22 -6.25 -5.52 -3.74
N TYR A 23 -5.39 -4.68 -4.31
CA TYR A 23 -4.12 -5.13 -4.86
C TYR A 23 -3.10 -5.51 -3.80
N HIS A 24 -3.07 -4.82 -2.65
CA HIS A 24 -2.25 -5.18 -1.51
C HIS A 24 -2.53 -6.63 -1.07
N ASN A 25 -3.80 -6.98 -0.87
CA ASN A 25 -4.20 -8.34 -0.48
C ASN A 25 -3.79 -9.37 -1.53
N ARG A 26 -3.94 -9.04 -2.82
CA ARG A 26 -3.51 -9.93 -3.91
C ARG A 26 -1.99 -10.15 -3.89
N LEU A 27 -1.19 -9.10 -3.69
CA LEU A 27 0.27 -9.18 -3.68
C LEU A 27 0.81 -10.03 -2.51
N MET A 28 0.19 -9.94 -1.33
CA MET A 28 0.60 -10.73 -0.17
C MET A 28 0.54 -12.25 -0.38
N HIS A 29 -0.26 -12.74 -1.34
CA HIS A 29 -0.30 -14.16 -1.70
C HIS A 29 0.92 -14.65 -2.48
N TYR A 30 1.66 -13.74 -3.12
CA TYR A 30 2.77 -14.08 -4.02
C TYR A 30 4.12 -13.64 -3.48
N VAL A 31 4.16 -12.58 -2.65
CA VAL A 31 5.40 -11.99 -2.14
C VAL A 31 5.16 -11.40 -0.75
N ARG A 32 6.22 -11.38 0.08
CA ARG A 32 6.20 -10.59 1.32
C ARG A 32 6.17 -9.12 0.93
N PHE A 33 4.99 -8.53 0.98
CA PHE A 33 4.73 -7.14 0.62
C PHE A 33 4.46 -6.32 1.89
N GLU A 34 5.16 -5.21 2.04
CA GLU A 34 5.01 -4.28 3.15
C GLU A 34 4.70 -2.89 2.60
N LEU A 35 3.61 -2.28 3.07
CA LEU A 35 3.26 -0.89 2.77
C LEU A 35 3.47 -0.04 4.03
N GLU A 36 4.36 0.94 3.96
CA GLU A 36 4.59 1.91 5.03
C GLU A 36 4.24 3.31 4.52
N ILE A 37 3.32 3.97 5.23
CA ILE A 37 2.90 5.34 4.94
C ILE A 37 3.60 6.26 5.94
N ILE A 38 4.46 7.12 5.42
CA ILE A 38 5.17 8.15 6.15
C ILE A 38 4.28 9.41 6.12
N PRO A 39 3.99 10.05 7.26
CA PRO A 39 3.22 11.29 7.27
C PRO A 39 3.93 12.38 6.47
N ASP A 40 3.17 13.14 5.67
CA ASP A 40 3.62 14.41 5.13
C ASP A 40 3.70 15.44 6.27
N ILE A 41 4.84 16.16 6.35
CA ILE A 41 5.08 17.26 7.31
C ILE A 41 4.53 18.56 6.71
#